data_AF-A0A8J2L7Q4-F1
#
_entry.id   AF-A0A8J2L7Q4-F1
#
_cell.length_a   1.000
_cell.length_b   1.000
_cell.length_c   1.000
_cell.angle_alpha   90.00
_cell.angle_beta   90.00
_cell.angle_gamma   90.00
#
_symmetry.space_group_name_H-M   'P 1'
#
loop_
_entity.id
_entity.type
_entity.pdbx_description
1 polymer ?
#
loop_
_entity_poly.entity_id
_entity_poly.type
_entity_poly.pdbx_seq_one_letter_code
_entity_poly.pdbx_strand_id
1 'polypeptide(L)' 'FPSVVLQEKVIRQVYEESGVDPLEVDYIEAHGTGTKVGDPEEMLAVSKVFCEGRKGPLLVGSVKSNMGHSEVVS' A
#
# COMPACT_ATOMS: atom_id res chain seq x y z
N PHE A 1 9.68 4.94 -12.56
CA PHE A 1 9.25 3.53 -12.47
C PHE A 1 8.82 3.25 -11.04
N PRO A 2 7.73 2.50 -10.81
CA PRO A 2 7.37 2.03 -9.47
C PRO A 2 8.54 1.26 -8.86
N SER A 3 8.79 1.45 -7.57
CA SER A 3 9.91 0.84 -6.86
C SER A 3 9.47 0.46 -5.46
N VAL A 4 9.44 -0.85 -5.18
CA VAL A 4 9.15 -1.38 -3.83
C VAL A 4 9.98 -0.68 -2.76
N VAL A 5 11.28 -0.50 -2.98
CA VAL A 5 12.21 0.04 -1.97
C VAL A 5 11.87 1.48 -1.61
N LEU A 6 11.53 2.31 -2.61
CA LEU A 6 11.17 3.70 -2.35
C LEU A 6 9.80 3.81 -1.68
N GLN A 7 8.82 3.00 -2.11
CA GLN A 7 7.49 2.97 -1.50
C GLN A 7 7.56 2.50 -0.04
N GLU A 8 8.26 1.40 0.22
CA GLU A 8 8.49 0.90 1.58
C GLU A 8 9.13 1.97 2.47
N LYS A 9 10.20 2.63 1.98
CA LYS A 9 10.92 3.64 2.75
C LYS A 9 10.04 4.82 3.14
N VAL A 10 9.27 5.35 2.20
CA VAL A 10 8.38 6.49 2.46
C VAL A 10 7.28 6.11 3.44
N ILE A 11 6.66 4.93 3.28
CA ILE A 11 5.61 4.47 4.20
C ILE A 11 6.18 4.32 5.62
N ARG A 12 7.33 3.66 5.79
CA ARG A 12 7.95 3.50 7.12
C ARG A 12 8.27 4.84 7.78
N GLN A 13 8.82 5.78 7.03
CA GLN A 13 9.16 7.11 7.54
C GLN A 13 7.92 7.85 8.05
N VAL A 14 6.81 7.82 7.30
CA VAL A 14 5.56 8.50 7.71
C VAL A 14 5.01 7.89 9.01
N TYR A 15 5.00 6.57 9.14
CA TYR A 15 4.51 5.91 10.35
C TYR A 15 5.42 6.19 11.55
N GLU A 16 6.73 6.17 11.36
CA GLU A 16 7.70 6.56 12.41
C GLU A 16 7.51 8.00 12.88
N GLU A 17 7.35 8.95 11.95
CA GLU A 17 7.09 10.37 12.27
C GLU A 17 5.74 10.58 12.96
N SER A 18 4.73 9.78 12.61
CA SER A 18 3.38 9.87 13.20
C SER A 18 3.25 9.19 14.57
N GLY A 19 4.18 8.29 14.92
CA GLY A 19 4.10 7.45 16.13
C GLY A 19 2.97 6.42 16.12
N VAL A 20 2.33 6.18 14.98
CA VAL A 20 1.28 5.16 14.80
C VAL A 20 1.95 3.82 14.50
N ASP A 21 1.48 2.76 15.14
CA ASP A 21 1.94 1.40 14.83
C ASP A 21 1.27 0.92 13.52
N PRO A 22 2.04 0.54 12.49
CA PRO A 22 1.49 -0.05 11.25
C PRO A 22 0.56 -1.25 11.49
N LEU A 23 0.69 -1.97 12.61
CA LEU A 23 -0.18 -3.09 12.96
C LEU A 23 -1.62 -2.68 13.32
N GLU A 24 -1.83 -1.43 13.72
CA GLU A 24 -3.15 -0.86 14.00
C GLU A 24 -3.93 -0.52 12.72
N VAL A 25 -3.30 -0.60 11.55
CA VAL A 25 -3.97 -0.34 10.28
C VAL A 25 -4.85 -1.51 9.87
N ASP A 26 -6.16 -1.31 9.76
CA ASP A 26 -7.09 -2.36 9.34
C ASP A 26 -7.28 -2.43 7.82
N TYR A 27 -7.08 -1.30 7.12
CA TYR A 27 -7.35 -1.15 5.70
C TYR A 27 -6.32 -0.27 4.99
N ILE A 28 -5.91 -0.68 3.79
CA ILE A 28 -5.09 0.11 2.87
C ILE A 28 -5.86 0.35 1.57
N GLU A 29 -5.97 1.63 1.21
CA GLU A 29 -6.43 2.07 -0.11
C GLU A 29 -5.22 2.13 -1.06
N ALA A 30 -5.08 1.13 -1.92
CA ALA A 30 -3.96 1.01 -2.85
C ALA A 30 -4.15 1.91 -4.08
N HIS A 31 -3.04 2.39 -4.63
CA HIS A 31 -3.01 3.13 -5.87
C HIS A 31 -3.59 2.30 -7.02
N GLY A 32 -3.28 1.00 -7.10
CA GLY A 32 -4.08 0.00 -7.82
C GLY A 32 -4.32 0.34 -9.29
N THR A 33 -3.24 0.65 -10.01
CA THR A 33 -3.28 1.08 -11.42
C THR A 33 -3.71 -0.03 -12.40
N GLY A 34 -3.87 -1.27 -11.96
CA GLY A 34 -4.17 -2.39 -12.85
C GLY A 34 -2.97 -2.76 -13.72
N THR A 35 -1.76 -2.33 -13.37
CA THR A 35 -0.56 -2.62 -14.15
C THR A 35 0.05 -3.94 -13.70
N LYS A 36 0.39 -4.81 -14.66
CA LYS A 36 0.98 -6.14 -14.37
C LYS A 36 2.28 -6.09 -13.55
N VAL A 37 2.97 -4.96 -13.55
CA VAL A 37 4.25 -4.77 -12.86
C VAL A 37 4.11 -3.88 -11.63
N GLY A 38 3.34 -2.78 -11.73
CA GLY A 38 3.20 -1.84 -10.62
C GLY A 38 2.39 -2.39 -9.46
N ASP A 39 1.30 -3.12 -9.73
CA ASP A 39 0.43 -3.63 -8.67
C ASP A 39 1.13 -4.69 -7.80
N PRO A 40 1.89 -5.67 -8.35
CA PRO A 40 2.69 -6.58 -7.52
C PRO A 40 3.76 -5.86 -6.69
N GLU A 41 4.44 -4.85 -7.26
CA GLU A 41 5.44 -4.06 -6.53
C GLU A 41 4.82 -3.28 -5.37
N GLU A 42 3.64 -2.68 -5.60
CA GLU A 42 2.89 -1.98 -4.56
C GLU A 42 2.47 -2.91 -3.42
N MET A 43 1.89 -4.07 -3.75
CA MET A 43 1.47 -5.05 -2.75
C MET A 43 2.65 -5.62 -1.95
N LEU A 44 3.81 -5.80 -2.57
CA LEU A 44 5.03 -6.21 -1.87
C LEU A 44 5.52 -5.14 -0.88
N ALA A 45 5.50 -3.86 -1.27
CA ALA A 45 5.85 -2.76 -0.37
C ALA A 45 4.90 -2.69 0.84
N VAL A 46 3.58 -2.79 0.59
CA VAL A 46 2.55 -2.83 1.64
C VAL A 46 2.78 -4.02 2.59
N SER A 47 3.00 -5.22 2.04
CA SER A 47 3.18 -6.42 2.84
C SER A 47 4.38 -6.33 3.79
N LYS A 48 5.48 -5.70 3.35
CA LYS A 48 6.68 -5.55 4.20
C LYS A 48 6.48 -4.62 5.38
N VAL A 49 5.58 -3.64 5.26
CA VAL A 49 5.36 -2.64 6.33
C VAL A 49 4.22 -3.05 7.25
N PHE A 50 3.12 -3.57 6.71
CA PHE A 50 1.87 -3.73 7.45
C PHE A 50 1.53 -5.17 7.85
N CYS A 51 2.20 -6.18 7.28
CA CYS A 51 1.88 -7.58 7.53
C CYS A 51 2.89 -8.31 8.43
N GLU A 52 4.10 -7.78 8.61
CA GLU A 52 5.10 -8.39 9.48
C GLU A 52 4.64 -8.33 10.95
N GLY A 53 4.42 -9.50 11.57
CA GLY A 53 3.91 -9.58 12.95
C GLY A 53 2.39 -9.46 13.10
N ARG A 54 1.64 -9.26 12.00
CA ARG A 54 0.17 -9.22 12.03
C ARG A 54 -0.42 -10.63 12.23
N LYS A 55 -1.46 -10.73 13.07
CA LYS A 55 -2.14 -12.01 13.39
C LYS A 55 -3.32 -12.34 12.46
N GLY A 56 -3.82 -11.36 11.71
CA GLY A 56 -4.97 -11.49 10.80
C GLY A 56 -4.68 -10.90 9.43
N PRO A 57 -5.60 -11.03 8.46
CA PRO A 57 -5.41 -10.44 7.15
C PRO A 57 -5.44 -8.91 7.23
N LEU A 58 -4.62 -8.26 6.41
CA LEU A 58 -4.77 -6.84 6.10
C LEU A 58 -5.79 -6.70 4.96
N LEU A 59 -6.79 -5.84 5.13
CA LEU A 59 -7.73 -5.53 4.05
C LEU A 59 -7.09 -4.53 3.10
N VAL A 60 -7.08 -4.85 1.81
CA VAL A 60 -6.58 -3.94 0.77
C VAL A 60 -7.66 -3.78 -0.29
N GLY A 61 -7.98 -2.54 -0.64
CA GLY A 61 -8.88 -2.22 -1.74
C GLY A 61 -8.28 -1.16 -2.65
N SER A 62 -8.95 -0.91 -3.77
CA SER A 62 -8.64 0.21 -4.63
C SER A 62 -9.91 0.70 -5.31
N VAL A 63 -10.24 1.98 -5.15
CA VAL A 63 -11.38 2.66 -5.79
C VAL A 63 -11.29 2.52 -7.31
N LYS A 64 -10.08 2.41 -7.87
CA LYS A 64 -9.86 2.21 -9.31
C LYS A 64 -10.34 0.84 -9.81
N SER A 65 -10.33 -0.18 -8.97
CA SER A 65 -10.88 -1.50 -9.30
C SER A 65 -12.40 -1.47 -9.46
N ASN A 66 -13.08 -0.52 -8.82
CA ASN A 66 -14.53 -0.40 -8.84
C ASN A 66 -15.05 0.64 -9.85
N MET A 67 -14.24 1.63 -10.22
CA MET A 67 -14.66 2.75 -11.09
C MET A 67 -13.89 2.89 -12.42
N GLY A 68 -12.85 2.08 -12.65
CA GLY A 68 -11.98 2.22 -13.81
C GLY A 68 -10.92 3.32 -13.66
N HIS A 69 -9.87 3.22 -14.49
CA HIS A 69 -8.65 4.03 -14.42
C HIS A 69 -8.96 5.52 -14.68
N SER A 70 -9.11 6.33 -13.62
CA SER A 70 -9.21 7.78 -13.72
C SER A 70 -7.82 8.39 -13.55
N GLU A 71 -7.23 8.81 -14.67
CA GLU A 71 -5.82 9.22 -14.79
C GLU A 71 -5.43 10.50 -14.02
N VAL A 72 -6.38 11.21 -13.37
CA VAL A 72 -6.15 12.57 -12.85
C VAL A 72 -6.63 12.80 -11.40
N VAL A 73 -7.21 11.80 -10.73
CA VAL A 73 -7.58 11.94 -9.31
C VAL A 73 -6.94 10.81 -8.50
N SER A 74 -5.67 11.00 -8.14
CA SER A 74 -4.90 10.16 -7.21
C SER A 74 -3.73 10.95 -6.65
#